data_AF-A0A6M6E435-F1
#
_entry.id   AF-A0A6M6E435-F1
#
_cell.length_a   1.000
_cell.length_b   1.000
_cell.length_c   1.000
_cell.angle_alpha   90.00
_cell.angle_beta   90.00
_cell.angle_gamma   90.00
#
_symmetry.space_group_name_H-M   'P 1'
#
loop_
_entity.id
_entity.type
_entity.pdbx_description
1 polymer ?
#
loop_
_entity_poly.entity_id
_entity_poly.type
_entity_poly.pdbx_seq_one_letter_code
_entity_poly.pdbx_strand_id
1 'polypeptide(L)'
;MRFSTIEKNRRFLGGTILLKKLVLLIIFAIGAAGLSSQNASAATTPPSIYVDGNLLSLSNKPIVKDGTTLIPVREIAQKLGLKVVFDSSNNIISFKHPYRSTDLTHKIGGNKICTDTFKCQTLQSNSVEISGVTYVPIRLFEAFDATVFWDSAKNSIYVYTYELKQLQAVTFANLAYDYALPIGKDLKDVNFNNMPEVNNTFKSVQEQLSIYTKDINGNPITTDKFVKNYARLGEWELATYLQPSDFSSSSEYKQMRSDGFQGYAFRNYKTNEFMIAFRGTEWSLGDITTDTEIAIKRINYQKQYAFKLFQKVTTNYNKPTIYLTGHSLGGNLVQATAANFPKNYKQAYTFNAAGTNNYSLTTKVVNSRIYTDPVSSIYSHYGRTFVFNIRPYENHPVKEPLNNASHRLFNFYSYYYLPSTKYWGTNIPYRSGFPNYLWAY
;
A
#
# COMPACT_ATOMS: atom_id res chain seq x y z
N MET A 1 -69.00 10.55 -58.55
CA MET A 1 -68.55 10.79 -59.95
C MET A 1 -67.11 10.28 -60.02
N ARG A 2 -66.82 9.21 -60.78
CA ARG A 2 -66.38 9.19 -62.20
C ARG A 2 -64.97 9.78 -62.46
N PHE A 3 -63.98 8.87 -62.45
CA PHE A 3 -62.81 8.67 -63.33
C PHE A 3 -62.12 9.81 -64.13
N SER A 4 -60.77 9.68 -64.17
CA SER A 4 -59.80 10.09 -65.22
C SER A 4 -59.61 11.61 -65.48
N THR A 5 -58.59 12.13 -66.20
CA THR A 5 -57.50 11.57 -67.07
C THR A 5 -56.34 12.60 -67.08
N ILE A 6 -55.05 12.29 -66.85
CA ILE A 6 -53.96 11.82 -67.76
C ILE A 6 -53.42 12.83 -68.81
N GLU A 7 -52.08 13.03 -68.81
CA GLU A 7 -51.20 13.67 -69.84
C GLU A 7 -51.32 15.19 -70.13
N LYS A 8 -50.35 15.91 -70.75
CA LYS A 8 -49.06 15.65 -71.48
C LYS A 8 -48.07 16.82 -71.17
N ASN A 9 -46.72 16.79 -71.08
CA ASN A 9 -45.58 15.97 -71.53
C ASN A 9 -44.71 16.61 -72.66
N ARG A 10 -43.51 17.13 -72.32
CA ARG A 10 -42.29 17.48 -73.14
C ARG A 10 -41.16 17.84 -72.13
N ARG A 11 -39.95 17.24 -72.03
CA ARG A 11 -38.82 17.00 -72.97
C ARG A 11 -38.22 18.32 -73.51
N PHE A 12 -36.90 18.58 -73.51
CA PHE A 12 -35.65 17.74 -73.54
C PHE A 12 -34.44 18.61 -73.01
N LEU A 13 -33.15 18.21 -72.82
CA LEU A 13 -32.35 16.96 -72.85
C LEU A 13 -30.94 17.18 -72.22
N GLY A 14 -30.31 16.15 -71.61
CA GLY A 14 -28.83 16.01 -71.42
C GLY A 14 -28.20 16.57 -70.13
N GLY A 15 -27.15 15.98 -69.52
CA GLY A 15 -26.49 14.66 -69.73
C GLY A 15 -25.45 14.40 -68.61
N THR A 16 -25.59 13.38 -67.75
CA THR A 16 -25.12 11.98 -67.86
C THR A 16 -23.60 11.72 -67.78
N ILE A 17 -23.17 11.03 -66.71
CA ILE A 17 -22.28 9.83 -66.66
C ILE A 17 -22.34 9.29 -65.19
N LEU A 18 -22.71 8.04 -64.82
CA LEU A 18 -22.33 6.66 -65.21
C LEU A 18 -21.02 6.16 -64.54
N LEU A 19 -21.08 5.36 -63.46
CA LEU A 19 -20.93 3.87 -63.40
C LEU A 19 -20.94 3.47 -61.89
N LYS A 20 -21.19 2.23 -61.42
CA LYS A 20 -21.92 1.02 -61.89
C LYS A 20 -22.17 0.14 -60.64
N LYS A 21 -23.29 -0.60 -60.59
CA LYS A 21 -23.51 -1.69 -59.59
C LYS A 21 -23.46 -3.06 -60.28
N LEU A 22 -23.13 -4.10 -59.51
CA LEU A 22 -23.19 -5.54 -59.81
C LEU A 22 -22.36 -6.04 -61.03
N VAL A 23 -21.45 -6.99 -60.76
CA VAL A 23 -20.97 -8.00 -61.73
C VAL A 23 -20.82 -9.33 -60.99
N LEU A 24 -21.50 -10.36 -61.54
CA LEU A 24 -21.41 -11.82 -61.34
C LEU A 24 -21.32 -12.46 -59.94
N LEU A 25 -22.23 -13.43 -59.76
CA LEU A 25 -22.05 -14.64 -58.96
C LEU A 25 -21.46 -15.76 -59.89
N ILE A 26 -21.23 -16.96 -59.34
CA ILE A 26 -20.85 -18.22 -60.03
C ILE A 26 -19.35 -18.34 -60.40
N ILE A 27 -18.62 -19.09 -59.57
CA ILE A 27 -18.03 -20.40 -59.91
C ILE A 27 -18.01 -21.23 -58.61
N PHE A 28 -18.16 -22.56 -58.71
CA PHE A 28 -18.36 -23.45 -57.56
C PHE A 28 -17.23 -24.48 -57.43
N ALA A 29 -16.66 -24.59 -56.23
CA ALA A 29 -15.76 -25.63 -55.72
C ALA A 29 -14.48 -25.99 -56.52
N ILE A 30 -13.32 -25.92 -55.85
CA ILE A 30 -12.42 -27.07 -55.54
C ILE A 30 -11.15 -26.57 -54.82
N GLY A 31 -10.64 -27.38 -53.89
CA GLY A 31 -9.20 -27.45 -53.58
C GLY A 31 -8.64 -26.42 -52.60
N ALA A 32 -8.11 -26.91 -51.47
CA ALA A 32 -7.31 -26.10 -50.57
C ALA A 32 -5.82 -26.09 -50.99
N ALA A 33 -5.21 -24.90 -50.97
CA ALA A 33 -3.77 -24.72 -50.83
C ALA A 33 -3.54 -23.61 -49.80
N GLY A 34 -2.65 -23.85 -48.84
CA GLY A 34 -2.66 -23.08 -47.59
C GLY A 34 -2.03 -21.69 -47.69
N LEU A 35 -2.77 -20.66 -47.29
CA LEU A 35 -2.22 -19.51 -46.59
C LEU A 35 -2.65 -19.61 -45.13
N SER A 36 -1.87 -20.33 -44.33
CA SER A 36 -1.98 -20.29 -42.88
C SER A 36 -1.74 -18.85 -42.43
N SER A 37 -2.75 -18.23 -41.81
CA SER A 37 -2.61 -16.93 -41.18
C SER A 37 -1.68 -17.05 -39.98
N GLN A 38 -0.38 -16.93 -40.25
CA GLN A 38 0.61 -16.71 -39.21
C GLN A 38 0.25 -15.40 -38.53
N ASN A 39 -0.40 -15.52 -37.37
CA ASN A 39 -0.58 -14.42 -36.44
C ASN A 39 0.82 -14.01 -35.99
N ALA A 40 1.41 -13.06 -36.71
CA ALA A 40 2.69 -12.45 -36.38
C ALA A 40 2.51 -11.79 -35.01
N SER A 41 2.91 -12.51 -33.96
CA SER A 41 2.81 -12.05 -32.58
C SER A 41 3.74 -10.84 -32.46
N ALA A 42 3.15 -9.65 -32.56
CA ALA A 42 3.88 -8.40 -32.49
C ALA A 42 4.65 -8.39 -31.17
N ALA A 43 5.98 -8.35 -31.26
CA ALA A 43 6.86 -8.44 -30.10
C ALA A 43 6.53 -7.28 -29.14
N THR A 44 5.79 -7.59 -28.08
CA THR A 44 5.26 -6.58 -27.15
C THR A 44 6.43 -5.91 -26.47
N THR A 45 6.58 -4.60 -26.70
CA THR A 45 7.64 -3.79 -26.11
C THR A 45 7.66 -4.04 -24.60
N PRO A 46 8.78 -4.53 -24.02
CA PRO A 46 8.83 -4.85 -22.60
C PRO A 46 8.42 -3.66 -21.74
N PRO A 47 7.55 -3.86 -20.72
CA PRO A 47 7.05 -2.75 -19.92
C PRO A 47 8.16 -2.15 -19.05
N SER A 48 8.10 -0.83 -18.85
CA SER A 48 8.99 -0.14 -17.91
C SER A 48 8.64 -0.53 -16.48
N ILE A 49 9.65 -0.94 -15.69
CA ILE A 49 9.47 -1.38 -14.31
C ILE A 49 9.87 -0.26 -13.36
N TYR A 50 9.01 0.08 -12.41
CA TYR A 50 9.27 1.08 -11.38
C TYR A 50 9.19 0.44 -10.00
N VAL A 51 10.27 0.49 -9.21
CA VAL A 51 10.26 0.06 -7.80
C VAL A 51 10.23 1.31 -6.93
N ASP A 52 9.19 1.43 -6.10
CA ASP A 52 8.89 2.63 -5.32
C ASP A 52 8.97 3.92 -6.15
N GLY A 53 8.44 3.88 -7.38
CA GLY A 53 8.38 5.01 -8.30
C GLY A 53 9.70 5.36 -9.02
N ASN A 54 10.81 4.77 -8.59
CA ASN A 54 12.10 4.92 -9.27
C ASN A 54 12.17 3.92 -10.43
N LEU A 55 12.59 4.36 -11.62
CA LEU A 55 12.79 3.47 -12.77
C LEU A 55 13.85 2.43 -12.41
N LEU A 56 13.50 1.16 -12.52
CA LEU A 56 14.42 0.05 -12.27
C LEU A 56 15.32 -0.12 -13.50
N SER A 57 16.58 0.32 -13.37
CA SER A 57 17.62 -0.10 -14.30
C SER A 57 17.79 -1.63 -14.19
N LEU A 58 17.76 -2.31 -15.34
CA LEU A 58 17.87 -3.76 -15.45
C LEU A 58 19.01 -4.10 -16.41
N SER A 59 19.85 -5.06 -16.03
CA SER A 59 20.96 -5.52 -16.89
C SER A 59 20.45 -6.30 -18.10
N ASN A 60 19.26 -6.89 -17.98
CA ASN A 60 18.56 -7.65 -19.00
C ASN A 60 17.11 -7.16 -19.12
N LYS A 61 16.56 -7.09 -20.34
CA LYS A 61 15.19 -6.59 -20.54
C LYS A 61 14.14 -7.56 -19.97
N PRO A 62 13.00 -7.08 -19.42
CA PRO A 62 11.87 -7.95 -19.13
C PRO A 62 11.39 -8.70 -20.38
N ILE A 63 10.79 -9.86 -20.18
CA ILE A 63 10.26 -10.71 -21.25
C ILE A 63 8.75 -10.85 -21.04
N VAL A 64 7.94 -10.47 -22.04
CA VAL A 64 6.50 -10.76 -22.02
C VAL A 64 6.28 -12.12 -22.68
N LYS A 65 5.77 -13.09 -21.93
CA LYS A 65 5.42 -14.42 -22.41
C LYS A 65 4.04 -14.82 -21.89
N ASP A 66 3.17 -15.28 -22.79
CA ASP A 66 1.82 -15.78 -22.47
C ASP A 66 1.01 -14.80 -21.58
N GLY A 67 1.10 -13.49 -21.90
CA GLY A 67 0.48 -12.41 -21.13
C GLY A 67 1.15 -12.06 -19.80
N THR A 68 2.13 -12.84 -19.35
CA THR A 68 2.88 -12.63 -18.11
C THR A 68 4.19 -11.89 -18.37
N THR A 69 4.47 -10.84 -17.60
CA THR A 69 5.80 -10.22 -17.59
C THR A 69 6.73 -10.98 -16.65
N LEU A 70 7.79 -11.52 -17.25
CA LEU A 70 8.92 -12.19 -16.60
C LEU A 70 10.06 -11.17 -16.44
N ILE A 71 10.63 -11.04 -15.25
CA ILE A 71 11.68 -10.07 -14.91
C ILE A 71 12.94 -10.79 -14.41
N PRO A 72 14.17 -10.31 -14.74
CA PRO A 72 15.38 -10.75 -14.06
C PRO A 72 15.22 -10.62 -12.53
N VAL A 73 15.37 -11.74 -11.83
CA VAL A 73 15.01 -11.85 -10.41
C VAL A 73 15.88 -10.98 -9.49
N ARG A 74 17.14 -10.74 -9.87
CA ARG A 74 18.19 -10.22 -8.98
C ARG A 74 18.02 -8.72 -8.69
N GLU A 75 17.91 -7.90 -9.71
CA GLU A 75 17.88 -6.44 -9.59
C GLU A 75 16.68 -5.94 -8.77
N ILE A 76 15.49 -6.51 -9.02
CA ILE A 76 14.29 -6.19 -8.24
C ILE A 76 14.40 -6.74 -6.81
N ALA A 77 14.86 -7.97 -6.60
CA ALA A 77 15.04 -8.51 -5.25
C ALA A 77 16.02 -7.68 -4.41
N GLN A 78 17.10 -7.19 -5.00
CA GLN A 78 18.03 -6.25 -4.37
C GLN A 78 17.37 -4.92 -4.01
N LYS A 79 16.51 -4.36 -4.86
CA LYS A 79 15.73 -3.14 -4.52
C LYS A 79 14.69 -3.36 -3.42
N LEU A 80 14.18 -4.59 -3.27
CA LEU A 80 13.32 -5.02 -2.16
C LEU A 80 14.12 -5.40 -0.90
N GLY A 81 15.44 -5.15 -0.85
CA GLY A 81 16.29 -5.47 0.30
C GLY A 81 16.53 -6.96 0.55
N LEU A 82 16.18 -7.83 -0.42
CA LEU A 82 16.28 -9.28 -0.29
C LEU A 82 17.69 -9.78 -0.61
N LYS A 83 18.25 -10.61 0.28
CA LYS A 83 19.44 -11.41 -0.05
C LYS A 83 18.99 -12.64 -0.84
N VAL A 84 19.34 -12.66 -2.13
CA VAL A 84 19.11 -13.81 -3.01
C VAL A 84 20.27 -14.80 -2.84
N VAL A 85 19.95 -16.06 -2.61
CA VAL A 85 20.88 -17.20 -2.61
C VAL A 85 20.41 -18.21 -3.65
N PHE A 86 21.32 -18.75 -4.46
CA PHE A 86 21.01 -19.77 -5.47
C PHE A 86 21.68 -21.09 -5.09
N ASP A 87 20.90 -22.16 -5.10
CA ASP A 87 21.34 -23.55 -5.03
C ASP A 87 21.21 -24.15 -6.44
N SER A 88 22.35 -24.26 -7.13
CA SER A 88 22.44 -24.83 -8.47
C SER A 88 22.24 -26.34 -8.51
N SER A 89 22.47 -27.04 -7.39
CA SER A 89 22.34 -28.50 -7.32
C SER A 89 20.87 -28.93 -7.26
N ASN A 90 20.03 -28.19 -6.54
CA ASN A 90 18.60 -28.43 -6.44
C ASN A 90 17.75 -27.57 -7.40
N ASN A 91 18.39 -26.61 -8.07
CA ASN A 91 17.79 -25.59 -8.93
C ASN A 91 16.78 -24.69 -8.17
N ILE A 92 17.17 -24.20 -7.00
CA ILE A 92 16.34 -23.43 -6.06
C ILE A 92 16.92 -22.04 -5.83
N ILE A 93 16.07 -21.02 -5.93
CA ILE A 93 16.36 -19.67 -5.41
C ILE A 93 15.71 -19.53 -4.03
N SER A 94 16.52 -19.12 -3.06
CA SER A 94 16.10 -18.77 -1.71
C SER A 94 16.25 -17.26 -1.50
N PHE A 95 15.15 -16.61 -1.15
CA PHE A 95 15.07 -15.19 -0.84
C PHE A 95 15.01 -15.01 0.67
N LYS A 96 16.09 -14.49 1.25
CA LYS A 96 16.12 -14.07 2.64
C LYS A 96 15.80 -12.58 2.70
N HIS A 97 14.58 -12.22 3.09
CA HIS A 97 14.30 -10.85 3.60
C HIS A 97 14.87 -10.82 5.02
N PRO A 98 15.97 -10.11 5.33
CA PRO A 98 16.84 -10.46 6.47
C PRO A 98 16.27 -10.14 7.88
N TYR A 99 14.94 -9.99 7.98
CA TYR A 99 14.15 -9.61 9.15
C TYR A 99 12.87 -10.43 9.27
N ARG A 100 12.32 -10.91 8.15
CA ARG A 100 11.19 -11.83 8.18
C ARG A 100 11.72 -13.16 8.67
N SER A 101 11.10 -13.71 9.72
CA SER A 101 11.40 -15.02 10.27
C SER A 101 11.07 -16.20 9.34
N THR A 102 10.72 -15.92 8.08
CA THR A 102 10.34 -16.91 7.06
C THR A 102 11.14 -16.65 5.80
N ASP A 103 12.03 -17.56 5.44
CA ASP A 103 12.64 -17.57 4.12
C ASP A 103 11.60 -17.95 3.06
N LEU A 104 11.71 -17.37 1.86
CA LEU A 104 10.88 -17.71 0.71
C LEU A 104 11.73 -18.46 -0.33
N THR A 105 11.25 -19.63 -0.76
CA THR A 105 11.96 -20.54 -1.67
C THR A 105 11.18 -20.74 -2.96
N HIS A 106 11.90 -20.83 -4.07
CA HIS A 106 11.34 -20.96 -5.41
C HIS A 106 12.20 -21.90 -6.26
N LYS A 107 11.65 -23.03 -6.71
CA LYS A 107 12.32 -23.91 -7.66
C LYS A 107 12.19 -23.35 -9.08
N ILE A 108 13.32 -23.11 -9.75
CA ILE A 108 13.36 -22.57 -11.11
C ILE A 108 12.66 -23.57 -12.07
N GLY A 109 11.93 -23.04 -13.04
CA GLY A 109 11.12 -23.84 -13.96
C GLY A 109 9.73 -24.19 -13.41
N GLY A 110 9.45 -23.93 -12.13
CA GLY A 110 8.12 -24.03 -11.53
C GLY A 110 7.38 -22.69 -11.47
N ASN A 111 6.09 -22.72 -11.12
CA ASN A 111 5.25 -21.55 -10.89
C ASN A 111 4.86 -21.35 -9.42
N LYS A 112 5.60 -21.90 -8.45
CA LYS A 112 5.30 -21.76 -7.01
C LYS A 112 6.45 -21.13 -6.26
N ILE A 113 6.12 -20.23 -5.34
CA ILE A 113 7.04 -19.71 -4.31
C ILE A 113 6.42 -20.03 -2.95
N CYS A 114 7.21 -20.59 -2.03
CA CYS A 114 6.73 -21.12 -0.76
C CYS A 114 7.60 -20.63 0.40
N THR A 115 6.99 -20.34 1.55
CA THR A 115 7.78 -20.16 2.78
C THR A 115 8.42 -21.48 3.20
N ASP A 116 9.48 -21.40 4.00
CA ASP A 116 9.97 -22.49 4.86
C ASP A 116 8.87 -23.21 5.66
N THR A 117 7.84 -22.47 6.06
CA THR A 117 6.60 -22.90 6.71
C THR A 117 5.54 -23.43 5.74
N PHE A 118 5.94 -23.81 4.52
CA PHE A 118 5.15 -24.42 3.44
C PHE A 118 3.92 -23.61 2.96
N LYS A 119 3.81 -22.33 3.30
CA LYS A 119 2.75 -21.45 2.77
C LYS A 119 3.14 -20.99 1.37
N CYS A 120 2.46 -21.53 0.35
CA CYS A 120 2.78 -21.27 -1.06
C CYS A 120 1.85 -20.27 -1.74
N GLN A 121 2.43 -19.40 -2.57
CA GLN A 121 1.75 -18.67 -3.64
C GLN A 121 2.00 -19.38 -4.98
N THR A 122 0.95 -19.51 -5.80
CA THR A 122 1.07 -19.98 -7.19
C THR A 122 1.04 -18.78 -8.14
N LEU A 123 1.87 -18.82 -9.18
CA LEU A 123 2.12 -17.77 -10.15
C LEU A 123 1.49 -18.10 -11.50
N GLN A 124 1.29 -17.07 -12.33
CA GLN A 124 0.57 -17.15 -13.60
C GLN A 124 1.31 -17.95 -14.67
N SER A 125 2.64 -18.00 -14.61
CA SER A 125 3.49 -18.84 -15.45
C SER A 125 4.63 -19.43 -14.62
N ASN A 126 5.36 -20.39 -15.21
CA ASN A 126 6.63 -20.82 -14.65
C ASN A 126 7.67 -19.68 -14.73
N SER A 127 8.68 -19.74 -13.86
CA SER A 127 9.96 -19.07 -14.11
C SER A 127 10.74 -19.79 -15.21
N VAL A 128 11.73 -19.11 -15.79
CA VAL A 128 12.64 -19.67 -16.79
C VAL A 128 14.06 -19.19 -16.52
N GLU A 129 15.05 -20.02 -16.84
CA GLU A 129 16.43 -19.54 -16.98
C GLU A 129 16.73 -19.35 -18.47
N ILE A 130 17.34 -18.21 -18.81
CA ILE A 130 17.79 -17.90 -20.16
C ILE A 130 19.19 -17.31 -20.03
N SER A 131 20.18 -17.98 -20.63
CA SER A 131 21.60 -17.55 -20.64
C SER A 131 22.18 -17.24 -19.24
N GLY A 132 21.88 -18.08 -18.24
CA GLY A 132 22.34 -17.90 -16.86
C GLY A 132 21.60 -16.81 -16.06
N VAL A 133 20.56 -16.20 -16.63
CA VAL A 133 19.69 -15.22 -15.96
C VAL A 133 18.36 -15.88 -15.65
N THR A 134 17.99 -15.95 -14.37
CA THR A 134 16.67 -16.42 -13.97
C THR A 134 15.64 -15.30 -14.10
N TYR A 135 14.60 -15.56 -14.88
CA TYR A 135 13.44 -14.70 -15.04
C TYR A 135 12.26 -15.28 -14.26
N VAL A 136 11.63 -14.47 -13.44
CA VAL A 136 10.45 -14.85 -12.62
C VAL A 136 9.23 -14.02 -13.00
N PRO A 137 8.00 -14.53 -12.86
CA PRO A 137 6.80 -13.72 -12.97
C PRO A 137 6.86 -12.53 -12.01
N ILE A 138 6.61 -11.30 -12.47
CA ILE A 138 6.71 -10.08 -11.65
C ILE A 138 5.84 -10.13 -10.37
N ARG A 139 4.75 -10.91 -10.39
CA ARG A 139 3.87 -11.17 -9.24
C ARG A 139 4.47 -12.07 -8.16
N LEU A 140 5.65 -12.67 -8.37
CA LEU A 140 6.41 -13.36 -7.33
C LEU A 140 6.66 -12.44 -6.12
N PHE A 141 6.81 -11.14 -6.35
CA PHE A 141 7.07 -10.19 -5.27
C PHE A 141 5.86 -9.88 -4.38
N GLU A 142 4.65 -10.28 -4.79
CA GLU A 142 3.46 -10.26 -3.92
C GLU A 142 3.60 -11.20 -2.71
N ALA A 143 4.48 -12.21 -2.78
CA ALA A 143 4.82 -13.09 -1.66
C ALA A 143 5.61 -12.37 -0.53
N PHE A 144 6.19 -11.21 -0.83
CA PHE A 144 6.89 -10.33 0.11
C PHE A 144 5.98 -9.14 0.52
N ASP A 145 4.67 -9.29 0.36
CA ASP A 145 3.63 -8.27 0.59
C ASP A 145 3.79 -6.99 -0.26
N ALA A 146 4.66 -7.00 -1.27
CA ALA A 146 4.77 -5.92 -2.25
C ALA A 146 3.51 -5.83 -3.10
N THR A 147 3.11 -4.62 -3.49
CA THR A 147 1.92 -4.38 -4.30
C THR A 147 2.32 -4.15 -5.76
N VAL A 148 1.87 -5.01 -6.67
CA VAL A 148 2.21 -4.98 -8.10
C VAL A 148 1.02 -4.48 -8.92
N PHE A 149 1.20 -3.38 -9.64
CA PHE A 149 0.19 -2.71 -10.46
C PHE A 149 0.68 -2.50 -11.90
N TRP A 150 -0.19 -2.73 -12.90
CA TRP A 150 0.11 -2.50 -14.31
C TRP A 150 -0.70 -1.32 -14.84
N ASP A 151 -0.02 -0.26 -15.23
CA ASP A 151 -0.55 0.85 -16.03
C ASP A 151 -0.41 0.48 -17.51
N SER A 152 -1.50 0.01 -18.11
CA SER A 152 -1.52 -0.40 -19.53
C SER A 152 -1.33 0.78 -20.48
N ALA A 153 -1.83 1.97 -20.13
CA ALA A 153 -1.71 3.18 -20.95
C ALA A 153 -0.26 3.71 -21.03
N LYS A 154 0.56 3.49 -20.00
CA LYS A 154 2.00 3.81 -19.99
C LYS A 154 2.90 2.62 -20.30
N ASN A 155 2.34 1.46 -20.63
CA ASN A 155 3.05 0.17 -20.72
C ASN A 155 4.07 -0.01 -19.56
N SER A 156 3.60 0.18 -18.32
CA SER A 156 4.47 0.30 -17.15
C SER A 156 3.96 -0.52 -15.97
N ILE A 157 4.86 -1.18 -15.25
CA ILE A 157 4.55 -1.94 -14.04
C ILE A 157 5.20 -1.26 -12.84
N TYR A 158 4.38 -0.99 -11.83
CA TYR A 158 4.79 -0.38 -10.57
C TYR A 158 4.78 -1.43 -9.46
N VAL A 159 5.89 -1.51 -8.72
CA VAL A 159 6.06 -2.37 -7.55
C VAL A 159 6.28 -1.46 -6.35
N TYR A 160 5.37 -1.52 -5.37
CA TYR A 160 5.44 -0.77 -4.12
C TYR A 160 5.86 -1.72 -2.99
N THR A 161 6.92 -1.39 -2.25
CA THR A 161 7.44 -2.20 -1.14
C THR A 161 6.47 -2.26 0.04
N TYR A 162 6.57 -3.33 0.84
CA TYR A 162 5.90 -3.43 2.14
C TYR A 162 6.36 -2.29 3.07
N GLU A 163 7.65 -1.98 3.00
CA GLU A 163 8.34 -0.90 3.67
C GLU A 163 7.69 0.45 3.32
N LEU A 164 7.60 0.84 2.03
CA LEU A 164 6.94 2.08 1.61
C LEU A 164 5.47 2.13 2.05
N LYS A 165 4.74 1.01 2.06
CA LYS A 165 3.36 0.98 2.59
C LYS A 165 3.30 1.26 4.10
N GLN A 166 4.26 0.79 4.89
CA GLN A 166 4.38 1.20 6.29
C GLN A 166 4.74 2.69 6.40
N LEU A 167 5.65 3.22 5.56
CA LEU A 167 6.03 4.65 5.57
C LEU A 167 4.86 5.57 5.24
N GLN A 168 4.05 5.18 4.26
CA GLN A 168 2.79 5.85 3.93
C GLN A 168 1.84 5.79 5.13
N ALA A 169 1.69 4.63 5.78
CA ALA A 169 0.85 4.47 6.96
C ALA A 169 1.29 5.39 8.14
N VAL A 170 2.57 5.43 8.52
CA VAL A 170 3.03 6.39 9.56
C VAL A 170 2.83 7.85 9.14
N THR A 171 3.15 8.19 7.90
CA THR A 171 3.01 9.58 7.42
C THR A 171 1.54 10.03 7.48
N PHE A 172 0.61 9.17 7.06
CA PHE A 172 -0.82 9.43 7.15
C PHE A 172 -1.36 9.40 8.60
N ALA A 173 -0.83 8.55 9.48
CA ALA A 173 -1.21 8.52 10.89
C ALA A 173 -0.82 9.81 11.63
N ASN A 174 0.30 10.44 11.27
CA ASN A 174 0.69 11.76 11.79
C ASN A 174 -0.09 12.90 11.10
N LEU A 175 -0.29 12.82 9.79
CA LEU A 175 -1.07 13.82 9.03
C LEU A 175 -2.54 13.92 9.50
N ALA A 176 -3.07 12.87 10.14
CA ALA A 176 -4.39 12.90 10.79
C ALA A 176 -4.44 13.77 12.06
N TYR A 177 -3.30 14.20 12.61
CA TYR A 177 -3.25 15.15 13.73
C TYR A 177 -3.28 16.62 13.29
N ASP A 178 -2.65 16.94 12.17
CA ASP A 178 -2.71 18.26 11.55
C ASP A 178 -4.13 18.61 11.06
N TYR A 179 -4.39 19.90 10.85
CA TYR A 179 -5.71 20.39 10.44
C TYR A 179 -6.14 19.84 9.08
N ALA A 180 -7.44 19.54 8.96
CA ALA A 180 -8.04 18.98 7.75
C ALA A 180 -7.80 19.89 6.53
N LEU A 181 -7.19 19.33 5.50
CA LEU A 181 -7.17 19.92 4.17
C LEU A 181 -8.60 19.96 3.56
N PRO A 182 -8.84 20.76 2.52
CA PRO A 182 -10.04 20.62 1.70
C PRO A 182 -10.15 19.21 1.08
N ILE A 183 -11.39 18.72 0.90
CA ILE A 183 -11.63 17.51 0.09
C ILE A 183 -11.21 17.79 -1.36
N GLY A 184 -10.56 16.81 -2.00
CA GLY A 184 -9.96 16.96 -3.33
C GLY A 184 -8.62 17.72 -3.33
N LYS A 185 -8.04 18.03 -2.15
CA LYS A 185 -6.72 18.64 -2.10
C LYS A 185 -5.63 17.61 -2.42
N ASP A 186 -5.02 17.80 -3.58
CA ASP A 186 -3.76 17.21 -4.01
C ASP A 186 -2.63 17.46 -2.98
N LEU A 187 -1.96 16.38 -2.55
CA LEU A 187 -0.89 16.44 -1.56
C LEU A 187 0.47 16.89 -2.14
N LYS A 188 0.64 16.85 -3.48
CA LYS A 188 1.76 17.54 -4.14
C LYS A 188 1.77 19.06 -3.88
N ASP A 189 0.58 19.64 -3.70
CA ASP A 189 0.34 21.09 -3.57
C ASP A 189 0.17 21.53 -2.11
N VAL A 190 0.56 20.68 -1.16
CA VAL A 190 0.66 20.97 0.28
C VAL A 190 2.11 21.30 0.61
N ASN A 191 2.37 22.20 1.56
CA ASN A 191 3.72 22.43 2.10
C ASN A 191 3.83 21.78 3.49
N PHE A 192 4.39 20.57 3.57
CA PHE A 192 4.44 19.82 4.83
C PHE A 192 5.40 20.43 5.87
N ASN A 193 6.24 21.39 5.50
CA ASN A 193 7.04 22.16 6.47
C ASN A 193 6.16 23.07 7.35
N ASN A 194 4.95 23.40 6.88
CA ASN A 194 3.98 24.26 7.55
C ASN A 194 2.90 23.46 8.31
N MET A 195 3.05 22.13 8.44
CA MET A 195 2.15 21.24 9.17
C MET A 195 2.79 20.85 10.50
N PRO A 196 2.42 21.47 11.63
CA PRO A 196 3.15 21.35 12.90
C PRO A 196 3.41 19.91 13.35
N GLU A 197 2.43 19.01 13.27
CA GLU A 197 2.57 17.66 13.83
C GLU A 197 3.46 16.76 12.99
N VAL A 198 3.24 16.73 11.67
CA VAL A 198 4.11 16.02 10.72
C VAL A 198 5.53 16.60 10.73
N ASN A 199 5.69 17.93 10.78
CA ASN A 199 6.99 18.61 10.77
C ASN A 199 7.78 18.40 12.06
N ASN A 200 7.15 18.53 13.23
CA ASN A 200 7.82 18.33 14.52
C ASN A 200 8.17 16.85 14.74
N THR A 201 7.29 15.92 14.33
CA THR A 201 7.59 14.49 14.37
C THR A 201 8.78 14.15 13.48
N PHE A 202 8.83 14.67 12.24
CA PHE A 202 9.94 14.43 11.33
C PHE A 202 11.27 15.04 11.82
N LYS A 203 11.26 16.28 12.33
CA LYS A 203 12.46 16.89 12.92
C LYS A 203 12.99 16.12 14.12
N SER A 204 12.11 15.73 15.06
CA SER A 204 12.51 14.95 16.23
C SER A 204 13.10 13.59 15.84
N VAL A 205 12.66 12.99 14.72
CA VAL A 205 13.29 11.81 14.12
C VAL A 205 14.68 12.13 13.56
N GLN A 206 14.82 13.21 12.79
CA GLN A 206 16.14 13.65 12.26
C GLN A 206 17.13 13.94 13.40
N GLU A 207 16.68 14.56 14.48
CA GLU A 207 17.49 14.95 15.65
C GLU A 207 17.89 13.74 16.50
N GLN A 208 16.96 12.83 16.82
CA GLN A 208 17.23 11.70 17.73
C GLN A 208 17.86 10.48 17.04
N LEU A 209 17.57 10.25 15.75
CA LEU A 209 18.10 9.10 14.99
C LEU A 209 19.15 9.46 13.93
N SER A 210 19.38 10.75 13.63
CA SER A 210 20.26 11.20 12.53
C SER A 210 19.89 10.72 11.12
N ILE A 211 18.76 10.05 10.95
CA ILE A 211 18.26 9.55 9.67
C ILE A 211 17.54 10.64 8.87
N TYR A 212 17.57 10.54 7.53
CA TYR A 212 16.97 11.53 6.61
C TYR A 212 17.41 12.97 6.90
N THR A 213 18.60 13.13 7.46
CA THR A 213 19.21 14.44 7.68
C THR A 213 19.67 15.04 6.35
N LYS A 214 20.18 14.22 5.42
CA LYS A 214 20.72 14.64 4.12
C LYS A 214 20.34 13.68 2.99
N ASP A 215 20.28 14.20 1.76
CA ASP A 215 20.12 13.42 0.53
C ASP A 215 21.46 12.90 -0.02
N ILE A 216 21.42 12.18 -1.16
CA ILE A 216 22.59 11.59 -1.82
C ILE A 216 23.65 12.62 -2.25
N ASN A 217 23.28 13.90 -2.33
CA ASN A 217 24.17 15.01 -2.69
C ASN A 217 24.58 15.83 -1.45
N GLY A 218 24.26 15.35 -0.23
CA GLY A 218 24.58 16.01 1.03
C GLY A 218 23.65 17.15 1.44
N ASN A 219 22.59 17.45 0.68
CA ASN A 219 21.68 18.55 0.98
C ASN A 219 20.68 18.15 2.07
N PRO A 220 20.32 19.05 3.00
CA PRO A 220 19.26 18.80 3.98
C PRO A 220 17.95 18.31 3.34
N ILE A 221 17.30 17.33 3.98
CA ILE A 221 15.95 16.91 3.61
C ILE A 221 14.95 17.66 4.49
N THR A 222 14.04 18.39 3.86
CA THR A 222 12.91 19.05 4.53
C THR A 222 11.73 18.09 4.66
N THR A 223 10.82 18.34 5.58
CA THR A 223 9.58 17.57 5.76
C THR A 223 8.79 17.46 4.45
N ASP A 224 8.70 18.53 3.69
CA ASP A 224 8.04 18.53 2.37
C ASP A 224 8.71 17.60 1.35
N LYS A 225 10.04 17.66 1.25
CA LYS A 225 10.85 16.76 0.41
C LYS A 225 10.75 15.31 0.88
N PHE A 226 10.70 15.08 2.19
CA PHE A 226 10.48 13.74 2.76
C PHE A 226 9.13 13.16 2.32
N VAL A 227 8.04 13.87 2.64
CA VAL A 227 6.68 13.39 2.43
C VAL A 227 6.38 13.18 0.94
N LYS A 228 6.83 14.09 0.07
CA LYS A 228 6.58 14.00 -1.37
C LYS A 228 7.45 12.98 -2.10
N ASN A 229 8.72 12.81 -1.72
CA ASN A 229 9.67 12.00 -2.50
C ASN A 229 9.96 10.63 -1.88
N TYR A 230 10.00 10.53 -0.55
CA TYR A 230 10.35 9.29 0.16
C TYR A 230 9.11 8.52 0.64
N ALA A 231 8.15 9.19 1.30
CA ALA A 231 6.82 8.59 1.54
C ALA A 231 5.95 8.56 0.26
N ARG A 232 6.35 9.29 -0.80
CA ARG A 232 5.69 9.33 -2.10
C ARG A 232 4.22 9.76 -2.05
N LEU A 233 3.90 10.72 -1.18
CA LEU A 233 2.54 11.26 -1.07
C LEU A 233 2.18 12.27 -2.19
N GLY A 234 3.10 12.65 -3.08
CA GLY A 234 2.81 13.52 -4.22
C GLY A 234 1.83 12.93 -5.26
N GLU A 235 1.48 11.65 -5.15
CA GLU A 235 0.49 10.94 -6.00
C GLU A 235 -0.86 10.71 -5.27
N TRP A 236 -1.09 11.41 -4.16
CA TRP A 236 -2.25 11.24 -3.29
C TRP A 236 -3.06 12.52 -3.12
N GLU A 237 -4.35 12.36 -2.84
CA GLU A 237 -5.33 13.42 -2.52
C GLU A 237 -6.04 13.12 -1.19
N LEU A 238 -6.55 14.15 -0.49
CA LEU A 238 -7.55 13.94 0.56
C LEU A 238 -8.92 13.69 -0.08
N ALA A 239 -9.33 12.42 -0.16
CA ALA A 239 -10.53 12.02 -0.89
C ALA A 239 -11.83 12.23 -0.10
N THR A 240 -11.86 11.97 1.21
CA THR A 240 -13.01 12.29 2.07
C THR A 240 -12.68 12.28 3.55
N TYR A 241 -13.51 12.98 4.35
CA TYR A 241 -13.69 12.75 5.78
C TYR A 241 -15.19 12.77 6.11
N LEU A 242 -15.57 12.68 7.39
CA LEU A 242 -16.95 12.80 7.82
C LEU A 242 -17.39 14.27 7.94
N GLN A 243 -18.40 14.65 7.16
CA GLN A 243 -19.00 15.98 7.06
C GLN A 243 -20.45 15.97 7.57
N PRO A 244 -21.07 17.13 7.88
CA PRO A 244 -22.43 17.18 8.42
C PRO A 244 -23.49 16.46 7.58
N SER A 245 -23.31 16.38 6.26
CA SER A 245 -24.17 15.67 5.31
C SER A 245 -24.19 14.14 5.48
N ASP A 246 -23.22 13.56 6.19
CA ASP A 246 -23.18 12.12 6.47
C ASP A 246 -24.04 11.73 7.69
N PHE A 247 -24.72 12.68 8.34
CA PHE A 247 -25.38 12.52 9.65
C PHE A 247 -26.87 12.79 9.55
N SER A 248 -27.66 12.01 10.30
CA SER A 248 -29.13 12.14 10.34
C SER A 248 -29.59 13.40 11.06
N SER A 249 -28.70 14.05 11.82
CA SER A 249 -28.94 15.36 12.42
C SER A 249 -27.63 16.14 12.62
N SER A 250 -27.75 17.48 12.72
CA SER A 250 -26.63 18.34 13.12
C SER A 250 -26.15 18.07 14.54
N SER A 251 -27.01 17.52 15.42
CA SER A 251 -26.67 17.10 16.77
C SER A 251 -25.75 15.87 16.78
N GLU A 252 -26.01 14.88 15.91
CA GLU A 252 -25.16 13.68 15.76
C GLU A 252 -23.74 14.07 15.26
N TYR A 253 -23.64 15.01 14.32
CA TYR A 253 -22.34 15.55 13.87
C TYR A 253 -21.64 16.36 14.99
N LYS A 254 -22.38 17.18 15.75
CA LYS A 254 -21.83 17.88 16.93
C LYS A 254 -21.33 16.91 17.99
N GLN A 255 -22.02 15.79 18.22
CA GLN A 255 -21.59 14.75 19.15
C GLN A 255 -20.27 14.12 18.69
N MET A 256 -20.14 13.71 17.42
CA MET A 256 -18.87 13.22 16.86
C MET A 256 -17.69 14.19 17.12
N ARG A 257 -17.93 15.49 16.95
CA ARG A 257 -16.93 16.53 17.21
C ARG A 257 -16.61 16.69 18.70
N SER A 258 -17.60 16.55 19.58
CA SER A 258 -17.45 16.58 21.05
C SER A 258 -16.73 15.34 21.60
N ASP A 259 -17.00 14.17 21.01
CA ASP A 259 -16.32 12.90 21.31
C ASP A 259 -14.84 12.93 20.89
N GLY A 260 -14.42 13.93 20.10
CA GLY A 260 -13.05 14.15 19.66
C GLY A 260 -12.61 13.31 18.45
N PHE A 261 -13.55 12.71 17.70
CA PHE A 261 -13.23 11.88 16.54
C PHE A 261 -12.69 12.70 15.37
N GLN A 262 -11.55 12.27 14.84
CA GLN A 262 -10.98 12.74 13.57
C GLN A 262 -10.50 11.54 12.76
N GLY A 263 -10.96 11.44 11.51
CA GLY A 263 -10.57 10.40 10.58
C GLY A 263 -10.64 10.92 9.14
N TYR A 264 -9.65 10.51 8.34
CA TYR A 264 -9.42 11.00 6.99
C TYR A 264 -9.14 9.84 6.05
N ALA A 265 -9.76 9.83 4.87
CA ALA A 265 -9.49 8.88 3.81
C ALA A 265 -8.72 9.58 2.68
N PHE A 266 -7.44 9.25 2.57
CA PHE A 266 -6.59 9.69 1.47
C PHE A 266 -6.61 8.65 0.35
N ARG A 267 -6.49 9.08 -0.90
CA ARG A 267 -6.53 8.21 -2.08
C ARG A 267 -5.31 8.42 -2.95
N ASN A 268 -4.72 7.34 -3.46
CA ASN A 268 -3.77 7.41 -4.55
C ASN A 268 -4.54 7.37 -5.88
N TYR A 269 -4.46 8.44 -6.67
CA TYR A 269 -5.25 8.56 -7.89
C TYR A 269 -4.70 7.72 -9.06
N LYS A 270 -3.50 7.13 -8.95
CA LYS A 270 -2.93 6.20 -9.95
C LYS A 270 -3.31 4.75 -9.69
N THR A 271 -3.28 4.30 -8.43
CA THR A 271 -3.49 2.90 -8.04
C THR A 271 -4.89 2.60 -7.53
N ASN A 272 -5.71 3.63 -7.27
CA ASN A 272 -7.01 3.54 -6.58
C ASN A 272 -6.93 2.86 -5.20
N GLU A 273 -5.77 2.97 -4.56
CA GLU A 273 -5.56 2.63 -3.15
C GLU A 273 -6.08 3.76 -2.25
N PHE A 274 -6.55 3.39 -1.06
CA PHE A 274 -6.99 4.33 -0.04
C PHE A 274 -6.21 4.06 1.25
N MET A 275 -5.83 5.12 1.96
CA MET A 275 -5.35 5.03 3.34
C MET A 275 -6.37 5.77 4.22
N ILE A 276 -7.07 5.03 5.07
CA ILE A 276 -7.97 5.60 6.06
C ILE A 276 -7.18 5.74 7.36
N ALA A 277 -6.86 6.98 7.71
CA ALA A 277 -6.11 7.35 8.90
C ALA A 277 -7.05 7.87 9.99
N PHE A 278 -6.97 7.28 11.19
CA PHE A 278 -7.66 7.77 12.38
C PHE A 278 -6.68 8.47 13.31
N ARG A 279 -7.02 9.67 13.77
CA ARG A 279 -6.23 10.39 14.77
C ARG A 279 -6.34 9.69 16.12
N GLY A 280 -5.28 9.71 16.91
CA GLY A 280 -5.40 9.45 18.34
C GLY A 280 -5.98 10.65 19.11
N THR A 281 -6.03 10.51 20.42
CA THR A 281 -6.12 11.63 21.36
C THR A 281 -4.74 11.84 21.96
N GLU A 282 -4.43 13.07 22.35
CA GLU A 282 -3.26 13.36 23.17
C GLU A 282 -3.61 12.98 24.62
N TRP A 283 -3.00 11.91 25.12
CA TRP A 283 -3.05 11.55 26.53
C TRP A 283 -1.72 11.99 27.13
N SER A 284 -1.73 12.74 28.24
CA SER A 284 -0.48 12.91 28.99
C SER A 284 -0.14 11.57 29.64
N LEU A 285 1.16 11.26 29.71
CA LEU A 285 1.60 9.95 30.21
C LEU A 285 1.28 9.73 31.70
N GLY A 286 0.95 10.81 32.45
CA GLY A 286 0.51 10.73 33.85
C GLY A 286 -1.00 10.51 34.03
N ASP A 287 -1.84 10.91 33.07
CA ASP A 287 -3.29 10.75 33.20
C ASP A 287 -3.72 9.29 32.99
N ILE A 288 -2.99 8.54 32.15
CA ILE A 288 -3.35 7.19 31.68
C ILE A 288 -3.57 6.20 32.83
N THR A 289 -2.80 6.29 33.92
CA THR A 289 -2.94 5.39 35.08
C THR A 289 -4.14 5.69 35.96
N THR A 290 -4.75 6.87 35.81
CA THR A 290 -5.82 7.39 36.67
C THR A 290 -7.16 7.38 35.92
N ASP A 291 -7.13 7.79 34.65
CA ASP A 291 -8.31 8.01 33.80
C ASP A 291 -8.62 6.83 32.86
N THR A 292 -8.16 5.61 33.16
CA THR A 292 -8.33 4.42 32.31
C THR A 292 -9.80 4.21 31.89
N GLU A 293 -10.76 4.41 32.81
CA GLU A 293 -12.19 4.34 32.48
C GLU A 293 -12.65 5.39 31.46
N ILE A 294 -12.12 6.62 31.54
CA ILE A 294 -12.46 7.72 30.62
C ILE A 294 -11.86 7.42 29.25
N ALA A 295 -10.64 6.87 29.19
CA ALA A 295 -10.04 6.37 27.97
C ALA A 295 -10.90 5.24 27.34
N ILE A 296 -11.36 4.27 28.13
CA ILE A 296 -12.25 3.18 27.67
C ILE A 296 -13.59 3.71 27.14
N LYS A 297 -14.21 4.68 27.83
CA LYS A 297 -15.47 5.31 27.39
C LYS A 297 -15.28 6.05 26.07
N ARG A 298 -14.23 6.89 25.93
CA ARG A 298 -13.88 7.58 24.68
C ARG A 298 -13.54 6.61 23.53
N ILE A 299 -12.81 5.53 23.81
CA ILE A 299 -12.54 4.43 22.88
C ILE A 299 -13.84 3.88 22.29
N ASN A 300 -14.88 3.68 23.10
CA ASN A 300 -16.13 3.08 22.65
C ASN A 300 -17.00 4.06 21.84
N TYR A 301 -17.12 5.33 22.27
CA TYR A 301 -17.94 6.33 21.54
C TYR A 301 -17.40 6.63 20.13
N GLN A 302 -16.08 6.58 19.91
CA GLN A 302 -15.50 6.91 18.60
C GLN A 302 -15.60 5.78 17.54
N LYS A 303 -15.80 4.51 17.93
CA LYS A 303 -15.82 3.36 17.00
C LYS A 303 -16.89 3.47 15.92
N GLN A 304 -18.09 3.94 16.27
CA GLN A 304 -19.18 4.08 15.30
C GLN A 304 -18.82 5.04 14.16
N TYR A 305 -18.10 6.14 14.43
CA TYR A 305 -17.68 7.08 13.39
C TYR A 305 -16.53 6.53 12.55
N ALA A 306 -15.62 5.76 13.16
CA ALA A 306 -14.59 5.02 12.41
C ALA A 306 -15.22 4.06 11.39
N PHE A 307 -16.26 3.33 11.80
CA PHE A 307 -17.01 2.43 10.92
C PHE A 307 -17.78 3.22 9.84
N LYS A 308 -18.40 4.34 10.21
CA LYS A 308 -19.14 5.23 9.30
C LYS A 308 -18.24 5.81 8.20
N LEU A 309 -17.01 6.22 8.53
CA LEU A 309 -16.01 6.66 7.54
C LEU A 309 -15.56 5.51 6.64
N PHE A 310 -15.29 4.34 7.22
CA PHE A 310 -14.94 3.14 6.44
C PHE A 310 -16.03 2.78 5.43
N GLN A 311 -17.29 2.77 5.87
CA GLN A 311 -18.46 2.52 5.03
C GLN A 311 -18.62 3.57 3.93
N LYS A 312 -18.44 4.86 4.24
CA LYS A 312 -18.42 5.94 3.23
C LYS A 312 -17.39 5.69 2.13
N VAL A 313 -16.20 5.18 2.47
CA VAL A 313 -15.18 4.82 1.47
C VAL A 313 -15.56 3.56 0.67
N THR A 314 -16.07 2.51 1.32
CA THR A 314 -16.47 1.28 0.59
C THR A 314 -17.68 1.45 -0.32
N THR A 315 -18.57 2.41 -0.01
CA THR A 315 -19.81 2.65 -0.76
C THR A 315 -19.61 3.65 -1.90
N ASN A 316 -18.88 4.74 -1.65
CA ASN A 316 -18.84 5.88 -2.60
C ASN A 316 -17.73 5.75 -3.67
N TYR A 317 -16.81 4.78 -3.54
CA TYR A 317 -15.74 4.56 -4.49
C TYR A 317 -15.79 3.14 -5.08
N ASN A 318 -15.52 3.02 -6.38
CA ASN A 318 -15.53 1.74 -7.07
C ASN A 318 -14.30 0.90 -6.70
N LYS A 319 -14.53 -0.26 -6.08
CA LYS A 319 -13.53 -1.30 -5.73
C LYS A 319 -12.21 -0.72 -5.15
N PRO A 320 -12.26 0.03 -4.04
CA PRO A 320 -11.07 0.66 -3.44
C PRO A 320 -10.16 -0.39 -2.80
N THR A 321 -8.84 -0.26 -3.00
CA THR A 321 -7.86 -1.06 -2.25
C THR A 321 -7.57 -0.36 -0.93
N ILE A 322 -8.37 -0.66 0.10
CA ILE A 322 -8.30 0.04 1.40
C ILE A 322 -7.16 -0.49 2.27
N TYR A 323 -6.36 0.44 2.79
CA TYR A 323 -5.44 0.29 3.89
C TYR A 323 -5.94 1.11 5.09
N LEU A 324 -5.65 0.65 6.30
CA LEU A 324 -6.03 1.35 7.54
C LEU A 324 -4.78 1.75 8.34
N THR A 325 -4.78 2.95 8.93
CA THR A 325 -3.70 3.38 9.82
C THR A 325 -4.15 4.28 10.96
N GLY A 326 -3.38 4.27 12.05
CA GLY A 326 -3.68 5.03 13.25
C GLY A 326 -2.66 4.78 14.36
N HIS A 327 -2.45 5.81 15.17
CA HIS A 327 -1.54 5.81 16.30
C HIS A 327 -2.33 6.01 17.61
N SER A 328 -1.85 5.46 18.74
CA SER A 328 -2.53 5.59 20.04
C SER A 328 -3.99 5.11 19.96
N LEU A 329 -4.96 5.91 20.45
CA LEU A 329 -6.40 5.70 20.27
C LEU A 329 -6.79 5.45 18.80
N GLY A 330 -6.17 6.13 17.83
CA GLY A 330 -6.49 5.94 16.41
C GLY A 330 -6.19 4.52 15.93
N GLY A 331 -5.14 3.89 16.49
CA GLY A 331 -4.83 2.49 16.27
C GLY A 331 -5.85 1.51 16.87
N ASN A 332 -6.55 1.90 17.95
CA ASN A 332 -7.72 1.14 18.45
C ASN A 332 -8.86 1.15 17.43
N LEU A 333 -9.14 2.33 16.86
CA LEU A 333 -10.17 2.51 15.84
C LEU A 333 -9.84 1.73 14.56
N VAL A 334 -8.56 1.64 14.18
CA VAL A 334 -8.09 0.71 13.14
C VAL A 334 -8.40 -0.74 13.51
N GLN A 335 -7.95 -1.23 14.67
CA GLN A 335 -8.16 -2.63 15.09
C GLN A 335 -9.65 -2.98 15.14
N ALA A 336 -10.49 -2.09 15.68
CA ALA A 336 -11.94 -2.28 15.74
C ALA A 336 -12.58 -2.32 14.34
N THR A 337 -12.19 -1.39 13.44
CA THR A 337 -12.68 -1.36 12.06
C THR A 337 -12.22 -2.60 11.29
N ALA A 338 -10.98 -3.04 11.51
CA ALA A 338 -10.38 -4.22 10.90
C ALA A 338 -11.04 -5.54 11.37
N ALA A 339 -11.52 -5.58 12.62
CA ALA A 339 -12.28 -6.71 13.17
C ALA A 339 -13.75 -6.70 12.71
N ASN A 340 -14.35 -5.52 12.52
CA ASN A 340 -15.74 -5.38 12.05
C ASN A 340 -15.89 -5.62 10.54
N PHE A 341 -14.87 -5.30 9.73
CA PHE A 341 -14.90 -5.43 8.26
C PHE A 341 -13.76 -6.30 7.68
N PRO A 342 -13.52 -7.54 8.17
CA PRO A 342 -12.32 -8.36 7.88
C PRO A 342 -12.08 -8.68 6.39
N LYS A 343 -13.13 -8.58 5.56
CA LYS A 343 -13.09 -8.86 4.12
C LYS A 343 -12.78 -7.62 3.25
N ASN A 344 -12.92 -6.41 3.78
CA ASN A 344 -13.05 -5.19 2.97
C ASN A 344 -11.80 -4.29 2.93
N TYR A 345 -10.71 -4.68 3.59
CA TYR A 345 -9.39 -4.02 3.51
C TYR A 345 -8.29 -5.02 3.14
N LYS A 346 -7.20 -4.49 2.57
CA LYS A 346 -5.98 -5.22 2.18
C LYS A 346 -5.10 -5.48 3.40
N GLN A 347 -4.66 -4.43 4.09
CA GLN A 347 -3.77 -4.47 5.25
C GLN A 347 -4.08 -3.29 6.20
N ALA A 348 -3.79 -3.46 7.48
CA ALA A 348 -3.90 -2.43 8.51
C ALA A 348 -2.60 -2.34 9.31
N TYR A 349 -2.16 -1.11 9.60
CA TYR A 349 -0.92 -0.82 10.33
C TYR A 349 -1.22 0.10 11.51
N THR A 350 -0.89 -0.32 12.73
CA THR A 350 -1.08 0.50 13.93
C THR A 350 0.23 0.68 14.69
N PHE A 351 0.38 1.83 15.33
CA PHE A 351 1.62 2.22 16.00
C PHE A 351 1.33 2.70 17.43
N ASN A 352 2.02 2.14 18.43
CA ASN A 352 1.77 2.33 19.87
C ASN A 352 0.26 2.40 20.21
N ALA A 353 -0.51 1.50 19.60
CA ALA A 353 -1.97 1.56 19.61
C ALA A 353 -2.57 1.02 20.91
N ALA A 354 -3.64 1.61 21.42
CA ALA A 354 -4.41 0.98 22.49
C ALA A 354 -5.13 -0.27 21.92
N GLY A 355 -4.89 -1.45 22.51
CA GLY A 355 -5.48 -2.71 22.05
C GLY A 355 -7.00 -2.76 22.20
N THR A 356 -7.69 -3.62 21.44
CA THR A 356 -9.17 -3.74 21.46
C THR A 356 -9.74 -4.77 22.46
N ASN A 357 -8.90 -5.36 23.31
CA ASN A 357 -9.23 -6.53 24.14
C ASN A 357 -9.74 -7.73 23.31
N ASN A 358 -9.07 -7.98 22.18
CA ASN A 358 -9.40 -9.06 21.26
C ASN A 358 -8.11 -9.75 20.81
N TYR A 359 -7.90 -10.99 21.24
CA TYR A 359 -6.68 -11.77 20.98
C TYR A 359 -6.64 -12.45 19.60
N SER A 360 -7.66 -12.24 18.75
CA SER A 360 -7.78 -12.97 17.48
C SER A 360 -6.63 -12.65 16.52
N LEU A 361 -5.86 -13.67 16.15
CA LEU A 361 -4.76 -13.54 15.21
C LEU A 361 -5.27 -13.32 13.77
N THR A 362 -4.68 -12.35 13.09
CA THR A 362 -4.78 -12.16 11.64
C THR A 362 -3.48 -11.56 11.13
N THR A 363 -3.02 -11.98 9.94
CA THR A 363 -1.85 -11.36 9.29
C THR A 363 -2.20 -10.03 8.61
N LYS A 364 -3.49 -9.73 8.42
CA LYS A 364 -3.95 -8.48 7.81
C LYS A 364 -3.80 -7.25 8.70
N VAL A 365 -3.61 -7.43 10.01
CA VAL A 365 -3.42 -6.34 10.97
C VAL A 365 -2.06 -6.52 11.61
N VAL A 366 -1.22 -5.49 11.47
CA VAL A 366 0.11 -5.40 12.05
C VAL A 366 0.11 -4.25 13.05
N ASN A 367 0.35 -4.57 14.32
CA ASN A 367 0.50 -3.59 15.40
C ASN A 367 1.98 -3.52 15.79
N SER A 368 2.56 -2.33 15.79
CA SER A 368 3.95 -2.08 16.18
C SER A 368 3.95 -1.26 17.46
N ARG A 369 4.52 -1.79 18.56
CA ARG A 369 4.51 -1.11 19.86
C ARG A 369 5.84 -1.19 20.61
N ILE A 370 6.19 -0.15 21.37
CA ILE A 370 7.25 -0.25 22.38
C ILE A 370 6.76 -1.13 23.54
N TYR A 371 7.66 -1.88 24.16
CA TYR A 371 7.39 -2.64 25.38
C TYR A 371 6.96 -1.75 26.56
N THR A 372 7.68 -0.65 26.81
CA THR A 372 7.45 0.29 27.91
C THR A 372 6.30 1.29 27.68
N ASP A 373 5.69 1.32 26.49
CA ASP A 373 4.57 2.22 26.20
C ASP A 373 3.32 1.82 27.01
N PRO A 374 2.77 2.72 27.86
CA PRO A 374 1.61 2.41 28.69
C PRO A 374 0.33 2.26 27.84
N VAL A 375 0.19 3.03 26.76
CA VAL A 375 -1.01 3.06 25.91
C VAL A 375 -1.29 1.70 25.28
N SER A 376 -0.29 1.12 24.65
CA SER A 376 -0.40 -0.19 24.01
C SER A 376 -0.37 -1.36 24.98
N SER A 377 -0.16 -1.09 26.28
CA SER A 377 -0.27 -2.05 27.38
C SER A 377 -1.66 -2.13 28.00
N ILE A 378 -2.57 -1.17 27.75
CA ILE A 378 -3.92 -1.13 28.34
C ILE A 378 -4.72 -2.42 28.03
N TYR A 379 -4.59 -2.96 26.83
CA TYR A 379 -5.42 -4.07 26.33
C TYR A 379 -4.71 -4.95 25.31
N SER A 380 -5.22 -6.16 25.10
CA SER A 380 -4.74 -7.07 24.04
C SER A 380 -5.14 -6.60 22.64
N HIS A 381 -4.28 -6.90 21.67
CA HIS A 381 -4.36 -6.37 20.31
C HIS A 381 -4.94 -7.38 19.31
N TYR A 382 -5.84 -6.92 18.44
CA TYR A 382 -6.32 -7.69 17.30
C TYR A 382 -5.24 -7.75 16.22
N GLY A 383 -4.89 -8.96 15.76
CA GLY A 383 -3.83 -9.16 14.77
C GLY A 383 -2.43 -9.42 15.33
N ARG A 384 -1.45 -9.47 14.42
CA ARG A 384 -0.04 -9.72 14.70
C ARG A 384 0.59 -8.48 15.34
N THR A 385 1.22 -8.64 16.49
CA THR A 385 1.75 -7.54 17.30
C THR A 385 3.26 -7.70 17.50
N PHE A 386 4.03 -6.74 17.02
CA PHE A 386 5.47 -6.64 17.23
C PHE A 386 5.75 -5.75 18.44
N VAL A 387 6.45 -6.29 19.44
CA VAL A 387 6.83 -5.61 20.68
C VAL A 387 8.32 -5.32 20.65
N PHE A 388 8.68 -4.04 20.56
CA PHE A 388 10.05 -3.56 20.46
C PHE A 388 10.58 -3.13 21.82
N ASN A 389 11.74 -3.65 22.22
CA ASN A 389 12.33 -3.42 23.54
C ASN A 389 13.60 -2.57 23.43
N ILE A 390 13.40 -1.24 23.40
CA ILE A 390 14.48 -0.24 23.29
C ILE A 390 15.29 -0.23 24.58
N ARG A 391 16.60 -0.50 24.50
CA ARG A 391 17.55 -0.29 25.60
C ARG A 391 18.25 1.07 25.47
N PRO A 392 18.60 1.74 26.59
CA PRO A 392 19.64 2.76 26.59
C PRO A 392 20.97 2.17 26.09
N TYR A 393 21.73 2.95 25.30
CA TYR A 393 23.03 2.53 24.77
C TYR A 393 24.16 3.21 25.55
N GLU A 394 25.06 2.43 26.17
CA GLU A 394 25.90 2.87 27.31
C GLU A 394 26.81 4.09 27.08
N ASN A 395 27.07 4.50 25.84
CA ASN A 395 27.90 5.68 25.51
C ASN A 395 27.16 6.84 24.82
N HIS A 396 25.83 6.76 24.70
CA HIS A 396 25.00 7.95 24.51
C HIS A 396 24.03 8.03 25.69
N PRO A 397 23.87 9.19 26.35
CA PRO A 397 22.69 9.42 27.15
C PRO A 397 21.50 9.48 26.18
N VAL A 398 20.95 8.30 25.89
CA VAL A 398 19.53 8.15 25.58
C VAL A 398 18.84 8.72 26.79
N LYS A 399 18.51 10.02 26.72
CA LYS A 399 17.36 10.54 27.46
C LYS A 399 16.26 9.55 27.14
N GLU A 400 15.78 8.83 28.15
CA GLU A 400 14.47 8.17 28.14
C GLU A 400 13.57 9.03 27.25
N PRO A 401 13.00 8.53 26.14
CA PRO A 401 12.44 9.40 25.13
C PRO A 401 11.26 10.15 25.79
N LEU A 402 11.51 11.41 26.13
CA LEU A 402 10.86 12.08 27.25
C LEU A 402 9.75 13.01 26.75
N ASN A 403 8.54 12.76 27.25
CA ASN A 403 7.29 13.49 26.99
C ASN A 403 6.76 13.42 25.54
N ASN A 404 5.54 12.87 25.41
CA ASN A 404 4.54 12.97 24.33
C ASN A 404 4.98 12.73 22.86
N ALA A 405 6.02 13.39 22.36
CA ALA A 405 6.57 13.19 21.02
C ALA A 405 7.04 11.73 20.84
N SER A 406 7.66 11.15 21.87
CA SER A 406 8.15 9.76 21.96
C SER A 406 7.15 8.70 21.50
N HIS A 407 5.89 8.90 21.90
CA HIS A 407 4.77 8.03 21.57
C HIS A 407 4.57 7.98 20.04
N ARG A 408 4.57 9.14 19.39
CA ARG A 408 4.47 9.34 17.93
C ARG A 408 5.77 8.99 17.19
N LEU A 409 6.92 9.20 17.83
CA LEU A 409 8.24 8.96 17.27
C LEU A 409 8.45 7.49 16.91
N PHE A 410 7.85 6.59 17.70
CA PHE A 410 7.95 5.16 17.44
C PHE A 410 7.42 4.76 16.06
N ASN A 411 6.43 5.50 15.55
CA ASN A 411 5.80 5.24 14.27
C ASN A 411 6.84 5.30 13.13
N PHE A 412 7.75 6.28 13.16
CA PHE A 412 8.87 6.40 12.22
C PHE A 412 9.95 5.36 12.53
N TYR A 413 10.37 5.26 13.80
CA TYR A 413 11.30 4.26 14.32
C TYR A 413 11.01 2.84 13.78
N SER A 414 9.74 2.43 13.71
CA SER A 414 9.33 1.10 13.23
C SER A 414 9.65 0.80 11.76
N TYR A 415 9.90 1.82 10.92
CA TYR A 415 10.43 1.64 9.56
C TYR A 415 11.98 1.53 9.56
N TYR A 416 12.69 2.03 10.59
CA TYR A 416 14.17 2.11 10.65
C TYR A 416 14.83 1.15 11.65
N TYR A 417 14.01 0.49 12.47
CA TYR A 417 14.30 -0.81 13.07
C TYR A 417 13.99 -1.95 12.08
N LEU A 418 13.80 -1.60 10.79
CA LEU A 418 14.06 -2.48 9.67
C LEU A 418 15.50 -2.26 9.14
N PRO A 419 16.14 -3.31 8.59
CA PRO A 419 17.92 -3.65 9.12
C PRO A 419 19.00 -2.72 8.54
N SER A 420 18.67 -1.50 8.13
CA SER A 420 19.69 -0.56 7.62
C SER A 420 20.58 0.02 8.73
N THR A 421 20.35 -0.33 9.99
CA THR A 421 21.09 0.17 11.15
C THR A 421 21.93 -0.93 11.84
N LYS A 422 23.04 -0.51 12.45
CA LYS A 422 24.07 -1.36 13.10
C LYS A 422 23.58 -2.09 14.37
N TYR A 423 22.33 -1.92 14.77
CA TYR A 423 21.84 -2.22 16.12
C TYR A 423 21.08 -3.56 16.23
N TRP A 424 20.82 -4.25 15.12
CA TRP A 424 20.20 -5.58 15.11
C TRP A 424 21.24 -6.70 14.99
N GLY A 425 21.30 -7.60 15.99
CA GLY A 425 22.32 -8.65 16.00
C GLY A 425 22.16 -9.79 17.01
N THR A 426 21.05 -9.88 17.76
CA THR A 426 20.85 -10.93 18.79
C THR A 426 19.50 -11.64 18.62
N ASN A 427 19.52 -12.97 18.67
CA ASN A 427 18.30 -13.78 18.80
C ASN A 427 17.64 -13.49 20.14
N ILE A 428 16.36 -13.14 20.11
CA ILE A 428 15.56 -12.99 21.33
C ILE A 428 15.07 -14.37 21.76
N PRO A 429 15.34 -14.83 22.99
CA PRO A 429 14.69 -16.02 23.51
C PRO A 429 13.18 -15.77 23.58
N TYR A 430 12.40 -16.62 22.92
CA TYR A 430 10.94 -16.58 22.87
C TYR A 430 10.35 -16.57 24.28
N ARG A 431 9.94 -15.38 24.77
CA ARG A 431 9.17 -15.27 26.02
C ARG A 431 7.70 -15.55 25.72
N SER A 432 7.23 -16.67 26.24
CA SER A 432 5.85 -17.15 26.09
C SER A 432 4.83 -16.11 26.59
N GLY A 433 4.05 -15.55 25.67
CA GLY A 433 3.04 -14.55 25.97
C GLY A 433 2.14 -14.25 24.78
N PHE A 434 1.13 -15.11 24.56
CA PHE A 434 0.13 -15.07 23.48
C PHE A 434 0.67 -15.30 22.05
N PRO A 435 0.01 -16.16 21.23
CA PRO A 435 0.53 -16.58 19.92
C PRO A 435 0.50 -15.48 18.84
N ASN A 436 -0.11 -14.32 19.13
CA ASN A 436 -0.14 -13.17 18.21
C ASN A 436 0.91 -12.10 18.52
N TYR A 437 1.74 -12.27 19.56
CA TYR A 437 2.82 -11.34 19.91
C TYR A 437 4.18 -11.90 19.49
N LEU A 438 5.02 -11.05 18.91
CA LEU A 438 6.41 -11.33 18.58
C LEU A 438 7.30 -10.23 19.15
N TRP A 439 8.44 -10.62 19.71
CA TRP A 439 9.38 -9.70 20.32
C TRP A 439 10.46 -9.27 19.33
N ALA A 440 10.87 -8.01 19.44
CA ALA A 440 11.90 -7.32 18.68
C ALA A 440 12.81 -6.54 19.66
N TYR A 441 14.11 -6.43 19.34
CA TYR A 441 15.08 -5.59 20.06
C TYR A 441 15.39 -4.31 19.27
#